data_AF-A0A6A6AM13-F1
#
_entry.id   AF-A0A6A6AM13-F1
#
_cell.length_a   1.000
_cell.length_b   1.000
_cell.length_c   1.000
_cell.angle_alpha   90.00
_cell.angle_beta   90.00
_cell.angle_gamma   90.00
#
_symmetry.space_group_name_H-M   'P 1'
#
loop_
_entity.id
_entity.type
_entity.pdbx_description
1 polymer ?
#
loop_
_entity_poly.entity_id
_entity_poly.type
_entity_poly.pdbx_seq_one_letter_code
_entity_poly.pdbx_strand_id
1 'polypeptide(L)'
;MAEIQASPVLAPESIPNVDNSEDEKKALLIRLDDLLEEYLNTLDEYQKAREQLSKQLSSGYLSLAQANFHNQSTSTRYGQDCYDERMQVIRKITITAPATDQIAFSTSSTQPSPNGPEKETNSPTPEESEKPSPEESKKPSPNPASDPLRWFGILVPQALRSAQASFISAVDRSIPDLATLARELRGLEMEVGRVQKQIKRL
;
A
#
# COMPACT_ATOMS: atom_id res chain seq x y z
N MET A 1 -26.71 89.05 24.97
CA MET A 1 -25.96 88.35 23.90
C MET A 1 -24.90 87.52 24.59
N ALA A 2 -25.16 86.22 24.76
CA ALA A 2 -24.26 85.29 25.43
C ALA A 2 -23.82 84.27 24.37
N GLU A 3 -22.55 84.31 24.00
CA GLU A 3 -21.97 83.45 22.98
C GLU A 3 -21.19 82.34 23.72
N ILE A 4 -21.68 81.12 23.56
CA ILE A 4 -21.25 79.93 24.30
C ILE A 4 -20.00 79.36 23.63
N GLN A 5 -18.98 79.19 24.46
CA GLN A 5 -17.68 78.59 24.21
C GLN A 5 -17.83 77.14 23.70
N ALA A 6 -17.26 76.84 22.53
CA ALA A 6 -17.24 75.50 21.97
C ALA A 6 -16.15 74.63 22.62
N SER A 7 -16.55 73.50 23.19
CA SER A 7 -15.66 72.43 23.68
C SER A 7 -15.02 71.64 22.53
N PRO A 8 -13.80 71.10 22.69
CA PRO A 8 -13.14 70.33 21.65
C PRO A 8 -13.70 68.90 21.59
N VAL A 9 -13.95 68.44 20.36
CA VAL A 9 -14.38 67.08 20.03
C VAL A 9 -13.21 66.12 20.28
N LEU A 10 -13.47 65.10 21.11
CA LEU A 10 -12.58 63.98 21.42
C LEU A 10 -12.36 63.12 20.15
N ALA A 11 -11.10 62.82 19.82
CA ALA A 11 -10.77 61.87 18.76
C ALA A 11 -11.20 60.44 19.14
N PRO A 12 -11.62 59.59 18.19
CA PRO A 12 -11.96 58.20 18.49
C PRO A 12 -10.67 57.40 18.75
N GLU A 13 -10.57 56.83 19.95
CA GLU A 13 -9.53 55.86 20.28
C GLU A 13 -9.70 54.61 19.41
N SER A 14 -8.64 54.26 18.68
CA SER A 14 -8.53 53.02 17.94
C SER A 14 -8.41 51.85 18.91
N ILE A 15 -9.49 51.07 19.07
CA ILE A 15 -9.47 49.78 19.76
C ILE A 15 -8.52 48.86 18.98
N PRO A 16 -7.46 48.32 19.60
CA PRO A 16 -6.54 47.44 18.90
C PRO A 16 -7.20 46.07 18.66
N ASN A 17 -7.05 45.60 17.42
CA ASN A 17 -7.06 44.26 16.79
C ASN A 17 -7.10 42.94 17.62
N VAL A 18 -7.62 42.90 18.85
CA VAL A 18 -7.61 41.71 19.74
C VAL A 18 -8.53 40.60 19.23
N ASP A 19 -9.64 40.94 18.56
CA ASP A 19 -10.66 39.98 18.10
C ASP A 19 -10.09 38.97 17.08
N ASN A 20 -9.17 39.44 16.21
CA ASN A 20 -8.61 38.61 15.14
C ASN A 20 -7.67 37.51 15.66
N SER A 21 -6.93 37.77 16.74
CA SER A 21 -5.99 36.78 17.30
C SER A 21 -6.70 35.62 18.00
N GLU A 22 -7.82 35.90 18.68
CA GLU A 22 -8.62 34.87 19.35
C GLU A 22 -9.38 34.01 18.33
N ASP A 23 -9.85 34.61 17.24
CA ASP A 23 -10.52 33.87 16.17
C ASP A 23 -9.55 33.01 15.34
N GLU A 24 -8.33 33.51 15.05
CA GLU A 24 -7.24 32.71 14.45
C GLU A 24 -6.88 31.51 15.33
N LYS A 25 -6.78 31.71 16.64
CA LYS A 25 -6.49 30.64 17.60
C LYS A 25 -7.61 29.60 17.64
N LYS A 26 -8.88 30.01 17.65
CA LYS A 26 -10.03 29.08 17.55
C LYS A 26 -9.99 28.27 16.26
N ALA A 27 -9.69 28.90 15.12
CA ALA A 27 -9.57 28.20 13.85
C ALA A 27 -8.46 27.13 13.87
N LEU A 28 -7.31 27.44 14.49
CA LEU A 28 -6.23 26.46 14.66
C LEU A 28 -6.61 25.31 15.60
N LEU A 29 -7.41 25.57 16.63
CA LEU A 29 -7.91 24.52 17.53
C LEU A 29 -8.87 23.57 16.82
N ILE A 30 -9.83 24.10 16.04
CA ILE A 30 -10.73 23.27 15.21
C ILE A 30 -9.90 22.41 14.25
N ARG A 31 -8.91 23.02 13.59
CA ARG A 31 -8.03 22.28 12.68
C ARG A 31 -7.22 21.19 13.40
N LEU A 32 -6.81 21.42 14.65
CA LEU A 32 -6.12 20.43 15.46
C LEU A 32 -7.05 19.26 15.80
N ASP A 33 -8.29 19.53 16.17
CA ASP A 33 -9.29 18.51 16.47
C ASP A 33 -9.57 17.64 15.23
N ASP A 34 -9.75 18.25 14.05
CA ASP A 34 -9.92 17.52 12.79
C ASP A 34 -8.72 16.59 12.48
N LEU A 35 -7.50 17.09 12.69
CA LEU A 35 -6.27 16.29 12.46
C LEU A 35 -6.15 15.14 13.46
N LEU A 36 -6.60 15.33 14.70
CA LEU A 36 -6.60 14.27 15.71
C LEU A 36 -7.65 13.21 15.42
N GLU A 37 -8.83 13.60 14.93
CA GLU A 37 -9.85 12.67 14.46
C GLU A 37 -9.32 11.82 13.30
N GLU A 38 -8.73 12.46 12.29
CA GLU A 38 -8.12 11.76 11.15
C GLU A 38 -7.00 10.81 11.59
N TYR A 39 -6.15 11.24 12.53
CA TYR A 39 -5.09 10.41 13.10
C TYR A 39 -5.65 9.18 13.82
N LEU A 40 -6.70 9.33 14.62
CA LEU A 40 -7.30 8.20 15.35
C LEU A 40 -7.96 7.20 14.40
N ASN A 41 -8.65 7.67 13.36
CA ASN A 41 -9.23 6.80 12.33
C ASN A 41 -8.13 6.05 11.58
N THR A 42 -7.08 6.74 11.13
CA THR A 42 -5.94 6.12 10.44
C THR A 42 -5.21 5.12 11.35
N LEU A 43 -5.12 5.40 12.65
CA LEU A 43 -4.50 4.50 13.62
C LEU A 43 -5.30 3.21 13.80
N ASP A 44 -6.64 3.30 13.85
CA ASP A 44 -7.52 2.14 13.91
C ASP A 44 -7.40 1.28 12.63
N GLU A 45 -7.39 1.90 11.46
CA GLU A 45 -7.14 1.21 10.18
C GLU A 45 -5.76 0.53 10.16
N TYR A 46 -4.72 1.21 10.63
CA TYR A 46 -3.38 0.65 10.74
C TYR A 46 -3.34 -0.58 11.68
N GLN A 47 -4.01 -0.51 12.83
CA GLN A 47 -4.09 -1.63 13.77
C GLN A 47 -4.81 -2.83 13.13
N LYS A 48 -5.95 -2.62 12.49
CA LYS A 48 -6.69 -3.66 11.75
C LYS A 48 -5.87 -4.29 10.64
N ALA A 49 -5.16 -3.48 9.85
CA ALA A 49 -4.27 -3.96 8.80
C ALA A 49 -3.12 -4.80 9.37
N ARG A 50 -2.57 -4.41 10.54
CA ARG A 50 -1.52 -5.16 11.24
C ARG A 50 -2.00 -6.50 11.75
N GLU A 51 -3.20 -6.57 12.32
CA GLU A 51 -3.83 -7.82 12.73
C GLU A 51 -4.07 -8.76 11.55
N GLN A 52 -4.54 -8.21 10.43
CA GLN A 52 -4.76 -8.97 9.21
C GLN A 52 -3.46 -9.55 8.65
N LEU A 53 -2.38 -8.77 8.60
CA LEU A 53 -1.05 -9.26 8.21
C LEU A 53 -0.58 -10.39 9.15
N SER A 54 -0.73 -10.20 10.46
CA SER A 54 -0.37 -11.20 11.47
C SER A 54 -1.14 -12.52 11.26
N LYS A 55 -2.44 -12.44 10.96
CA LYS A 55 -3.29 -13.60 10.66
C LYS A 55 -2.83 -14.34 9.40
N GLN A 56 -2.49 -13.61 8.33
CA GLN A 56 -2.00 -14.22 7.09
C GLN A 56 -0.64 -14.88 7.30
N LEU A 57 0.29 -14.22 7.98
CA LEU A 57 1.61 -14.79 8.26
C LEU A 57 1.52 -16.02 9.15
N SER A 58 0.77 -15.95 10.25
CA SER A 58 0.57 -17.10 11.15
C SER A 58 -0.07 -18.28 10.43
N SER A 59 -1.11 -18.05 9.62
CA SER A 59 -1.73 -19.08 8.78
C SER A 59 -0.75 -19.68 7.77
N GLY A 60 0.07 -18.85 7.12
CA GLY A 60 1.09 -19.28 6.17
C GLY A 60 2.15 -20.16 6.82
N TYR A 61 2.71 -19.72 7.96
CA TYR A 61 3.70 -20.49 8.70
C TYR A 61 3.15 -21.79 9.28
N LEU A 62 1.92 -21.78 9.79
CA LEU A 62 1.28 -23.00 10.29
C LEU A 62 1.08 -24.02 9.15
N SER A 63 0.61 -23.56 7.98
CA SER A 63 0.44 -24.41 6.81
C SER A 63 1.78 -24.96 6.30
N LEU A 64 2.84 -24.15 6.34
CA LEU A 64 4.21 -24.59 6.01
C LEU A 64 4.74 -25.62 7.01
N ALA A 65 4.50 -25.42 8.30
CA ALA A 65 4.85 -26.39 9.34
C ALA A 65 4.10 -27.71 9.15
N GLN A 66 2.81 -27.64 8.83
CA GLN A 66 2.00 -28.81 8.49
C GLN A 66 2.56 -29.52 7.26
N ALA A 67 2.91 -28.81 6.19
CA ALA A 67 3.53 -29.42 5.01
C ALA A 67 4.83 -30.15 5.36
N ASN A 68 5.70 -29.53 6.16
CA ASN A 68 6.96 -30.14 6.63
C ASN A 68 6.75 -31.38 7.49
N PHE A 69 5.74 -31.38 8.37
CA PHE A 69 5.40 -32.54 9.19
C PHE A 69 4.94 -33.74 8.33
N HIS A 70 4.07 -33.50 7.36
CA HIS A 70 3.62 -34.58 6.48
C HIS A 70 4.72 -35.05 5.50
N ASN A 71 5.76 -34.25 5.29
CA ASN A 71 6.90 -34.62 4.45
C ASN A 71 7.99 -35.39 5.21
N GLN A 72 7.82 -35.74 6.49
CA GLN A 72 8.89 -36.37 7.28
C GLN A 72 9.41 -37.71 6.75
N SER A 73 8.63 -38.41 5.93
CA SER A 73 9.07 -39.64 5.24
C SER A 73 10.13 -39.37 4.17
N THR A 74 10.20 -38.15 3.68
CA THR A 74 11.19 -37.67 2.72
C THR A 74 12.16 -36.80 3.53
N SER A 75 13.45 -37.12 3.57
CA SER A 75 14.43 -36.42 4.43
C SER A 75 14.62 -34.92 4.11
N THR A 76 13.78 -34.34 3.26
CA THR A 76 13.90 -33.00 2.71
C THR A 76 12.78 -32.10 3.23
N ARG A 77 13.18 -31.04 3.93
CA ARG A 77 12.27 -29.99 4.40
C ARG A 77 11.96 -29.02 3.25
N TYR A 78 10.76 -28.47 3.20
CA TYR A 78 10.45 -27.34 2.32
C TYR A 78 11.23 -26.12 2.82
N GLY A 79 12.32 -25.79 2.15
CA GLY A 79 13.23 -24.72 2.54
C GLY A 79 14.16 -24.30 1.41
N GLN A 80 15.10 -23.42 1.75
CA GLN A 80 16.01 -22.78 0.80
C GLN A 80 16.85 -23.76 -0.03
N ASP A 81 17.13 -24.95 0.51
CA ASP A 81 17.96 -25.96 -0.16
C ASP A 81 17.29 -26.55 -1.41
N CYS A 82 15.99 -26.29 -1.59
CA CYS A 82 15.22 -26.71 -2.77
C CYS A 82 14.94 -25.56 -3.75
N TYR A 83 15.49 -24.36 -3.50
CA TYR A 83 15.29 -23.24 -4.41
C TYR A 83 16.12 -23.44 -5.68
N ASP A 84 15.50 -23.19 -6.84
CA ASP A 84 16.22 -23.14 -8.10
C ASP A 84 17.11 -21.88 -8.12
N GLU A 85 18.40 -22.02 -8.40
CA GLU A 85 19.34 -20.89 -8.53
C GLU A 85 18.94 -19.92 -9.65
N ARG A 86 18.12 -20.37 -10.59
CA ARG A 86 17.56 -19.56 -11.68
C ARG A 86 16.28 -18.81 -11.27
N MET A 87 15.88 -18.88 -10.00
CA MET A 87 14.71 -18.18 -9.47
C MET A 87 14.72 -16.71 -9.84
N GLN A 88 13.62 -16.25 -10.44
CA GLN A 88 13.36 -14.83 -10.64
C GLN A 88 12.30 -14.34 -9.66
N VAL A 89 12.31 -13.03 -9.40
CA VAL A 89 11.30 -12.40 -8.55
C VAL A 89 9.93 -12.50 -9.23
N ILE A 90 9.01 -13.15 -8.53
CA ILE A 90 7.64 -13.35 -9.01
C ILE A 90 6.73 -12.20 -8.63
N ARG A 91 6.96 -11.59 -7.47
CA ARG A 91 6.18 -10.48 -6.93
C ARG A 91 7.11 -9.31 -6.64
N LYS A 92 6.82 -8.16 -7.22
CA LYS A 92 7.59 -6.93 -7.02
C LYS A 92 6.67 -5.82 -6.52
N ILE A 93 7.03 -5.26 -5.37
CA ILE A 93 6.43 -4.02 -4.86
C ILE A 93 7.24 -2.86 -5.43
N THR A 94 6.60 -1.99 -6.19
CA THR A 94 7.19 -0.76 -6.72
C THR A 94 6.68 0.41 -5.91
N ILE A 95 7.62 1.24 -5.45
CA ILE A 95 7.35 2.48 -4.74
C ILE A 95 7.45 3.59 -5.76
N THR A 96 6.33 4.24 -6.08
CA THR A 96 6.32 5.38 -7.00
C THR A 96 6.11 6.65 -6.18
N ALA A 97 6.98 7.63 -6.33
CA ALA A 97 6.82 8.97 -5.78
C ALA A 97 6.54 9.93 -6.95
N PRO A 98 5.28 10.09 -7.41
CA PRO A 98 4.94 11.20 -8.29
C PRO A 98 5.31 12.54 -7.64
N ALA A 99 5.50 13.59 -8.44
CA ALA A 99 5.99 14.90 -7.99
C ALA A 99 5.10 15.63 -6.95
N THR A 100 3.97 15.04 -6.58
CA THR A 100 3.13 15.41 -5.45
C THR A 100 3.40 14.38 -4.36
N ASP A 101 3.65 14.78 -3.11
CA ASP A 101 4.06 14.00 -1.91
C ASP A 101 3.32 12.65 -1.60
N GLN A 102 2.47 12.17 -2.49
CA GLN A 102 1.76 10.90 -2.47
C GLN A 102 2.64 9.77 -3.01
N ILE A 103 3.40 9.12 -2.13
CA ILE A 103 4.04 7.84 -2.46
C ILE A 103 2.94 6.78 -2.68
N ALA A 104 3.03 5.97 -3.74
CA ALA A 104 2.12 4.87 -4.00
C ALA A 104 2.87 3.54 -4.02
N PHE A 105 2.34 2.55 -3.31
CA PHE A 105 2.85 1.18 -3.34
C PHE A 105 2.00 0.37 -4.32
N SER A 106 2.63 -0.16 -5.36
CA SER A 106 1.95 -1.01 -6.35
C SER A 106 2.62 -2.37 -6.42
N THR A 107 1.82 -3.43 -6.44
CA THR A 107 2.27 -4.82 -6.59
C THR A 107 2.13 -5.25 -8.03
N SER A 108 3.21 -5.78 -8.60
CA SER A 108 3.24 -6.38 -9.93
C SER A 108 3.62 -7.86 -9.81
N SER A 109 2.93 -8.71 -10.57
CA SER A 109 3.16 -10.15 -10.64
C SER A 109 3.69 -10.50 -12.03
N THR A 110 4.79 -11.26 -12.08
CA THR A 110 5.40 -11.73 -13.33
C THR A 110 4.83 -13.07 -13.81
N GLN A 111 3.86 -13.66 -13.08
CA GLN A 111 3.21 -14.93 -13.47
C GLN A 111 2.03 -14.71 -14.43
N PRO A 112 1.84 -15.58 -15.45
CA PRO A 112 0.55 -15.70 -16.10
C PRO A 112 -0.48 -16.26 -15.10
N SER A 113 -1.55 -15.52 -14.86
CA SER A 113 -2.68 -15.93 -14.02
C SER A 113 -3.37 -17.19 -14.59
N PRO A 114 -3.69 -18.23 -13.80
CA PRO A 114 -4.32 -19.44 -14.34
C PRO A 114 -5.84 -19.37 -14.53
N ASN A 115 -6.54 -18.25 -14.35
CA ASN A 115 -8.01 -18.21 -14.43
C ASN A 115 -8.62 -16.90 -14.98
N GLY A 116 -8.82 -16.86 -16.32
CA GLY A 116 -9.99 -16.33 -17.07
C GLY A 116 -10.16 -14.80 -17.29
N PRO A 117 -11.03 -14.38 -18.24
CA PRO A 117 -11.25 -14.87 -19.61
C PRO A 117 -10.56 -13.96 -20.65
N GLU A 118 -10.08 -14.54 -21.75
CA GLU A 118 -9.59 -13.83 -22.92
C GLU A 118 -10.69 -12.91 -23.46
N LYS A 119 -10.46 -11.59 -23.42
CA LYS A 119 -11.13 -10.66 -24.31
C LYS A 119 -10.24 -10.48 -25.53
N GLU A 120 -10.59 -11.25 -26.55
CA GLU A 120 -10.28 -10.95 -27.94
C GLU A 120 -10.60 -9.47 -28.23
N THR A 121 -9.65 -8.76 -28.83
CA THR A 121 -9.96 -7.60 -29.66
C THR A 121 -9.20 -7.79 -30.95
N ASN A 122 -9.89 -8.46 -31.88
CA ASN A 122 -9.58 -8.45 -33.29
C ASN A 122 -9.72 -7.01 -33.81
N SER A 123 -8.72 -6.55 -34.55
CA SER A 123 -8.91 -5.63 -35.66
C SER A 123 -7.98 -6.05 -36.78
N PRO A 124 -8.52 -6.43 -37.95
CA PRO A 124 -7.72 -6.81 -39.11
C PRO A 124 -7.46 -5.59 -39.99
N THR A 125 -6.28 -5.50 -40.59
CA THR A 125 -6.14 -4.84 -41.90
C THR A 125 -5.09 -5.61 -42.71
N PRO A 126 -5.37 -5.93 -43.99
CA PRO A 126 -4.68 -6.98 -44.74
C PRO A 126 -3.66 -6.41 -45.74
N GLU A 127 -2.62 -7.19 -46.07
CA GLU A 127 -1.99 -7.20 -47.41
C GLU A 127 -1.01 -8.38 -47.56
N GLU A 128 -1.54 -9.47 -48.13
CA GLU A 128 -1.04 -10.22 -49.31
C GLU A 128 0.49 -10.36 -49.57
N SER A 129 1.05 -11.57 -49.42
CA SER A 129 1.67 -12.36 -50.54
C SER A 129 2.54 -13.55 -50.08
N GLU A 130 2.14 -14.72 -50.58
CA GLU A 130 2.70 -16.09 -50.69
C GLU A 130 4.20 -16.41 -50.47
N LYS A 131 4.52 -17.40 -49.60
CA LYS A 131 4.84 -18.82 -49.95
C LYS A 131 5.28 -19.66 -48.72
N PRO A 132 5.06 -21.00 -48.70
CA PRO A 132 5.18 -21.82 -47.48
C PRO A 132 6.50 -22.58 -47.37
N SER A 133 7.05 -22.66 -46.15
CA SER A 133 8.02 -23.68 -45.73
C SER A 133 7.77 -24.01 -44.25
N PRO A 134 7.82 -25.28 -43.82
CA PRO A 134 7.26 -25.72 -42.55
C PRO A 134 8.20 -25.40 -41.39
N GLU A 135 7.95 -24.29 -40.68
CA GLU A 135 8.49 -24.09 -39.35
C GLU A 135 7.62 -24.85 -38.33
N GLU A 136 8.25 -25.85 -37.71
CA GLU A 136 7.75 -26.52 -36.52
C GLU A 136 7.29 -25.49 -35.49
N SER A 137 5.98 -25.42 -35.30
CA SER A 137 5.32 -24.76 -34.20
C SER A 137 5.79 -25.35 -32.87
N LYS A 138 6.87 -24.80 -32.32
CA LYS A 138 7.27 -24.99 -30.92
C LYS A 138 6.20 -24.34 -30.04
N LYS A 139 5.27 -25.17 -29.58
CA LYS A 139 4.45 -24.87 -28.41
C LYS A 139 5.38 -24.48 -27.26
N PRO A 140 5.17 -23.36 -26.55
CA PRO A 140 5.94 -23.07 -25.36
C PRO A 140 5.58 -24.13 -24.31
N SER A 141 6.50 -25.07 -24.06
CA SER A 141 6.41 -25.90 -22.87
C SER A 141 6.44 -24.97 -21.65
N PRO A 142 5.53 -25.11 -20.67
CA PRO A 142 5.57 -24.29 -19.47
C PRO A 142 6.89 -24.57 -18.76
N ASN A 143 7.80 -23.60 -18.77
CA ASN A 143 9.09 -23.74 -18.10
C ASN A 143 8.79 -24.04 -16.61
N PRO A 144 9.31 -25.15 -16.04
CA PRO A 144 9.14 -25.48 -14.63
C PRO A 144 9.73 -24.40 -13.70
N ALA A 145 10.56 -23.50 -14.25
CA ALA A 145 11.06 -22.29 -13.61
C ALA A 145 9.97 -21.23 -13.32
N SER A 146 8.77 -21.35 -13.88
CA SER A 146 7.71 -20.36 -13.65
C SER A 146 7.07 -20.55 -12.28
N ASP A 147 6.63 -21.75 -11.89
CA ASP A 147 5.93 -21.93 -10.61
C ASP A 147 6.88 -22.44 -9.51
N PRO A 148 7.19 -21.63 -8.48
CA PRO A 148 8.15 -21.96 -7.44
C PRO A 148 7.70 -23.14 -6.58
N LEU A 149 6.41 -23.49 -6.58
CA LEU A 149 5.94 -24.69 -5.89
C LEU A 149 6.44 -25.98 -6.52
N ARG A 150 6.72 -25.97 -7.83
CA ARG A 150 7.14 -27.16 -8.57
C ARG A 150 8.63 -27.48 -8.39
N TRP A 151 9.39 -26.59 -7.77
CA TRP A 151 10.78 -26.86 -7.38
C TRP A 151 10.88 -27.97 -6.32
N PHE A 152 9.80 -28.19 -5.55
CA PHE A 152 9.74 -29.23 -4.54
C PHE A 152 9.19 -30.57 -5.07
N GLY A 153 9.09 -30.73 -6.38
CA GLY A 153 8.63 -31.94 -7.06
C GLY A 153 7.28 -31.79 -7.76
N ILE A 154 6.85 -32.87 -8.41
CA ILE A 154 5.65 -32.89 -9.25
C ILE A 154 4.36 -32.84 -8.38
N LEU A 155 4.41 -33.45 -7.19
CA LEU A 155 3.26 -33.51 -6.29
C LEU A 155 3.42 -32.48 -5.17
N VAL A 156 2.76 -31.34 -5.32
CA VAL A 156 2.74 -30.27 -4.32
C VAL A 156 1.67 -30.58 -3.26
N PRO A 157 1.99 -30.62 -1.95
CA PRO A 157 0.99 -30.80 -0.91
C PRO A 157 0.01 -29.62 -0.83
N GLN A 158 -1.23 -29.90 -0.44
CA GLN A 158 -2.24 -28.85 -0.26
C GLN A 158 -1.82 -27.81 0.78
N ALA A 159 -1.19 -28.24 1.88
CA ALA A 159 -0.70 -27.33 2.92
C ALA A 159 0.38 -26.37 2.40
N LEU A 160 1.21 -26.81 1.44
CA LEU A 160 2.23 -25.94 0.83
C LEU A 160 1.59 -24.91 -0.11
N ARG A 161 0.56 -25.30 -0.87
CA ARG A 161 -0.25 -24.34 -1.66
C ARG A 161 -0.94 -23.31 -0.77
N SER A 162 -1.54 -23.75 0.35
CA SER A 162 -2.16 -22.85 1.32
C SER A 162 -1.13 -21.87 1.92
N ALA A 163 0.07 -22.35 2.26
CA ALA A 163 1.14 -21.50 2.76
C ALA A 163 1.50 -20.40 1.74
N GLN A 164 1.71 -20.80 0.48
CA GLN A 164 2.01 -19.86 -0.60
C GLN A 164 0.89 -18.82 -0.78
N ALA A 165 -0.37 -19.23 -0.80
CA ALA A 165 -1.51 -18.32 -0.95
C ALA A 165 -1.58 -17.27 0.19
N SER A 166 -1.33 -17.69 1.43
CA SER A 166 -1.29 -16.80 2.58
C SER A 166 -0.15 -15.78 2.49
N PHE A 167 1.06 -16.22 2.10
CA PHE A 167 2.20 -15.31 1.92
C PHE A 167 2.01 -14.35 0.73
N ILE A 168 1.45 -14.84 -0.37
CA ILE A 168 1.10 -14.00 -1.52
C ILE A 168 0.12 -12.90 -1.09
N SER A 169 -0.93 -13.26 -0.36
CA SER A 169 -1.93 -12.30 0.11
C SER A 169 -1.31 -11.22 1.02
N ALA A 170 -0.34 -11.60 1.85
CA ALA A 170 0.41 -10.67 2.70
C ALA A 170 1.24 -9.67 1.87
N VAL A 171 1.99 -10.17 0.89
CA VAL A 171 2.85 -9.34 0.03
C VAL A 171 2.03 -8.45 -0.92
N ASP A 172 0.93 -8.96 -1.45
CA ASP A 172 0.14 -8.27 -2.47
C ASP A 172 -0.75 -7.15 -1.91
N ARG A 173 -1.23 -7.30 -0.68
CA ARG A 173 -2.25 -6.43 -0.09
C ARG A 173 -1.78 -5.83 1.23
N SER A 174 -1.61 -6.68 2.25
CA SER A 174 -1.45 -6.20 3.62
C SER A 174 -0.15 -5.42 3.85
N ILE A 175 0.96 -5.79 3.21
CA ILE A 175 2.22 -5.05 3.32
C ILE A 175 2.13 -3.66 2.65
N PRO A 176 1.70 -3.52 1.37
CA PRO A 176 1.45 -2.23 0.75
C PRO A 176 0.47 -1.33 1.53
N ASP A 177 -0.63 -1.89 2.03
CA ASP A 177 -1.64 -1.16 2.79
C ASP A 177 -1.03 -0.61 4.09
N LEU A 178 -0.33 -1.45 4.86
CA LEU A 178 0.37 -1.03 6.08
C LEU A 178 1.43 0.04 5.82
N ALA A 179 2.20 -0.09 4.73
CA ALA A 179 3.22 0.89 4.38
C ALA A 179 2.59 2.25 4.02
N THR A 180 1.41 2.24 3.40
CA THR A 180 0.64 3.45 3.08
C THR A 180 0.14 4.11 4.36
N LEU A 181 -0.58 3.38 5.22
CA LEU A 181 -1.12 3.87 6.49
C LEU A 181 -0.02 4.38 7.42
N ALA A 182 1.12 3.67 7.50
CA ALA A 182 2.26 4.12 8.30
C ALA A 182 2.83 5.47 7.82
N ARG A 183 2.79 5.74 6.52
CA ARG A 183 3.19 7.05 5.98
C ARG A 183 2.18 8.12 6.33
N GLU A 184 0.89 7.83 6.17
CA GLU A 184 -0.20 8.77 6.48
C GLU A 184 -0.17 9.19 7.96
N LEU A 185 -0.03 8.23 8.87
CA LEU A 185 0.18 8.50 10.30
C LEU A 185 1.33 9.46 10.55
N ARG A 186 2.48 9.21 9.92
CA ARG A 186 3.65 10.09 10.05
C ARG A 186 3.39 11.49 9.49
N GLY A 187 2.62 11.60 8.40
CA GLY A 187 2.19 12.88 7.83
C GLY A 187 1.32 13.68 8.82
N LEU A 188 0.32 13.01 9.40
CA LEU A 188 -0.59 13.60 10.38
C LEU A 188 0.15 14.03 11.65
N GLU A 189 1.07 13.22 12.17
CA GLU A 189 1.91 13.57 13.32
C GLU A 189 2.72 14.86 13.08
N MET A 190 3.27 15.03 11.87
CA MET A 190 4.00 16.24 11.51
C MET A 190 3.09 17.47 11.47
N GLU A 191 1.90 17.37 10.86
CA GLU A 191 0.94 18.48 10.79
C GLU A 191 0.38 18.85 12.17
N VAL A 192 0.02 17.87 12.99
CA VAL A 192 -0.37 18.08 14.40
C VAL A 192 0.73 18.83 15.14
N GLY A 193 1.99 18.39 14.99
CA GLY A 193 3.14 19.06 15.57
C GLY A 193 3.35 20.49 15.06
N ARG A 194 2.98 20.78 13.80
CA ARG A 194 3.06 22.12 13.20
C ARG A 194 1.97 23.04 13.74
N VAL A 195 0.72 22.59 13.78
CA VAL A 195 -0.43 23.35 14.29
C VAL A 195 -0.24 23.66 15.78
N GLN A 196 0.19 22.70 16.59
CA GLN A 196 0.49 22.95 18.00
C GLN A 196 1.58 23.99 18.21
N LYS A 197 2.60 24.04 17.34
CA LYS A 197 3.63 25.09 17.39
C LYS A 197 3.08 26.46 16.98
N GLN A 198 2.13 26.53 16.05
CA GLN A 198 1.48 27.78 15.66
C GLN A 198 0.61 28.31 16.79
N ILE A 199 -0.20 27.46 17.42
CA ILE A 199 -1.02 27.84 18.58
C ILE A 199 -0.17 28.39 19.72
N LYS A 200 1.00 27.79 19.99
CA LYS A 200 1.93 28.26 21.04
C LYS A 200 2.60 29.61 20.74
N ARG A 201 2.56 30.07 19.48
CA ARG A 201 3.16 31.33 19.04
C ARG A 201 2.18 32.50 19.03
N LEU A 202 0.89 32.22 19.08
CA LEU A 202 -0.19 33.20 19.29
C LEU A 202 -0.40 33.41 20.79
#